data_AF-Q9GQE7-F1
#
_entry.id   AF-Q9GQE7-F1
#
_cell.length_a   1.000
_cell.length_b   1.000
_cell.length_c   1.000
_cell.angle_alpha   90.00
_cell.angle_beta   90.00
_cell.angle_gamma   90.00
#
_symmetry.space_group_name_H-M   'P 1'
#
loop_
_entity.id
_entity.type
_entity.pdbx_description
1 polymer ?
#
loop_
_entity_poly.entity_id
_entity_poly.type
_entity_poly.pdbx_seq_one_letter_code
_entity_poly.pdbx_strand_id
1 'polypeptide(L)'
;LWDSFHDIGTEMIITKAGRRMFPTYKASISGLDPNAKYILLMDIVPMDDNRYKYHNSEWVVSGKAEPLMPGRLYIHPDSPATGTQWMKQSVTFHKLKLTNNAMDQQGHIILNSMHKYQPRLHIVQANDVYSLRWNSFSTFAFPETSFIAVTAYQNEKITQLKIDNNPFAKGFRD
;
A
#
# COMPACT_ATOMS: atom_id res chain seq x y z
N LEU A 1 -15.33 0.49 -3.01
CA LEU A 1 -14.31 0.51 -4.10
C LEU A 1 -13.22 -0.51 -3.85
N TRP A 2 -12.56 -0.51 -2.67
CA TRP A 2 -11.59 -1.56 -2.33
C TRP A 2 -12.19 -2.95 -2.46
N ASP A 3 -13.39 -3.19 -1.92
CA ASP A 3 -14.10 -4.47 -2.06
C ASP A 3 -14.27 -4.90 -3.53
N SER A 4 -14.68 -3.97 -4.40
CA SER A 4 -14.84 -4.25 -5.84
C SER A 4 -13.53 -4.66 -6.52
N PHE A 5 -12.38 -4.11 -6.10
CA PHE A 5 -11.07 -4.56 -6.56
C PHE A 5 -10.69 -5.90 -5.94
N HIS A 6 -11.00 -6.08 -4.64
CA HIS A 6 -10.68 -7.29 -3.89
C HIS A 6 -11.40 -8.52 -4.45
N ASP A 7 -12.69 -8.40 -4.78
CA ASP A 7 -13.53 -9.46 -5.35
C ASP A 7 -13.00 -9.99 -6.68
N ILE A 8 -12.28 -9.15 -7.45
CA ILE A 8 -11.67 -9.51 -8.73
C ILE A 8 -10.22 -10.02 -8.56
N GLY A 9 -9.57 -9.65 -7.46
CA GLY A 9 -8.15 -9.86 -7.22
C GLY A 9 -7.35 -8.61 -7.57
N THR A 10 -7.19 -7.71 -6.60
CA THR A 10 -6.52 -6.42 -6.79
C THR A 10 -5.11 -6.56 -7.35
N GLU A 11 -4.80 -5.79 -8.41
CA GLU A 11 -3.46 -5.65 -8.95
C GLU A 11 -2.93 -4.23 -8.78
N MET A 12 -1.64 -4.10 -8.44
CA MET A 12 -0.93 -2.83 -8.33
C MET A 12 0.30 -2.82 -9.23
N ILE A 13 0.38 -1.82 -10.11
CA ILE A 13 1.52 -1.62 -10.99
C ILE A 13 2.72 -1.15 -10.18
N ILE A 14 3.87 -1.78 -10.40
CA ILE A 14 5.18 -1.35 -9.90
C ILE A 14 6.07 -0.95 -11.08
N THR A 15 6.85 0.12 -10.92
CA THR A 15 7.76 0.61 -11.96
C THR A 15 9.09 1.04 -11.36
N LYS A 16 10.14 1.11 -12.19
CA LYS A 16 11.48 1.54 -11.74
C LYS A 16 11.47 2.92 -11.06
N ALA A 17 10.67 3.86 -11.58
CA ALA A 17 10.56 5.23 -11.08
C ALA A 17 9.58 5.40 -9.91
N GLY A 18 8.89 4.33 -9.50
CA GLY A 18 7.85 4.37 -8.49
C GLY A 18 6.47 4.73 -9.07
N ARG A 19 5.46 3.92 -8.71
CA ARG A 19 4.06 4.10 -9.13
C ARG A 19 3.16 4.25 -7.91
N ARG A 20 2.22 5.21 -7.96
CA ARG A 20 1.22 5.38 -6.90
C ARG A 20 0.21 4.24 -6.93
N MET A 21 -0.26 3.83 -5.76
CA MET A 21 -1.36 2.87 -5.63
C MET A 21 -2.67 3.49 -6.13
N PHE A 22 -3.53 2.64 -6.70
CA PHE A 22 -4.93 2.96 -6.93
C PHE A 22 -5.75 1.69 -6.66
N PRO A 23 -6.86 1.72 -5.90
CA PRO A 23 -7.37 2.86 -5.15
C PRO A 23 -6.35 3.42 -4.16
N THR A 24 -6.47 4.71 -3.88
CA THR A 24 -5.61 5.35 -2.86
C THR A 24 -5.98 4.80 -1.49
N TYR A 25 -4.98 4.43 -0.69
CA TYR A 25 -5.21 4.03 0.70
C TYR A 25 -5.59 5.26 1.54
N LYS A 26 -6.80 5.23 2.10
CA LYS A 26 -7.39 6.31 2.90
C LYS A 26 -8.02 5.70 4.15
N ALA A 27 -7.74 6.27 5.31
CA ALA A 27 -8.27 5.79 6.59
C ALA A 27 -8.81 6.95 7.44
N SER A 28 -9.93 6.72 8.13
CA SER A 28 -10.42 7.63 9.16
C SER A 28 -9.95 7.13 10.53
N ILE A 29 -9.50 8.05 11.37
CA ILE A 29 -8.89 7.72 12.67
C ILE A 29 -9.73 8.34 13.77
N SER A 30 -9.91 7.61 14.86
CA SER A 30 -10.63 8.04 16.05
C SER A 30 -10.01 7.42 17.30
N GLY A 31 -10.32 7.98 18.48
CA GLY A 31 -9.88 7.42 19.77
C GLY A 31 -8.43 7.76 20.19
N LEU A 32 -7.75 8.68 19.51
CA LEU A 32 -6.44 9.18 19.93
C LEU A 32 -6.58 10.22 21.06
N ASP A 33 -5.55 10.35 21.91
CA ASP A 33 -5.44 11.51 22.81
C ASP A 33 -5.30 12.78 21.96
N PRO A 34 -6.21 13.77 22.09
CA PRO A 34 -6.20 14.99 21.29
C PRO A 34 -4.89 15.79 21.37
N ASN A 35 -4.18 15.72 22.50
CA ASN A 35 -2.99 16.52 22.81
C ASN A 35 -1.66 15.78 22.59
N ALA A 36 -1.69 14.44 22.59
CA ALA A 36 -0.50 13.65 22.30
C ALA A 36 -0.11 13.73 20.81
N LYS A 37 1.18 13.60 20.53
CA LYS A 37 1.72 13.51 19.17
C LYS A 37 1.79 12.07 18.70
N TYR A 38 1.45 11.87 17.43
CA TYR A 38 1.48 10.57 16.78
C TYR A 38 2.20 10.66 15.44
N ILE A 39 2.90 9.59 15.12
CA ILE A 39 3.46 9.30 13.81
C ILE A 39 2.61 8.23 13.17
N LEU A 40 2.15 8.50 11.96
CA LEU A 40 1.48 7.52 11.10
C LEU A 40 2.45 7.06 10.04
N LEU A 41 2.56 5.75 9.88
CA LEU A 41 3.38 5.14 8.86
C LEU A 41 2.70 3.91 8.27
N MET A 42 3.16 3.51 7.09
CA MET A 42 2.66 2.35 6.38
C MET A 42 3.82 1.46 5.98
N ASP A 43 3.63 0.16 6.15
CA ASP A 43 4.45 -0.85 5.50
C ASP A 43 3.58 -1.74 4.59
N ILE A 44 4.26 -2.54 3.78
CA ILE A 44 3.62 -3.51 2.90
C ILE A 44 4.38 -4.82 3.07
N VAL A 45 3.70 -5.83 3.60
CA VAL A 45 4.30 -7.12 3.94
C VAL A 45 3.86 -8.21 2.97
N PRO A 46 4.70 -9.22 2.69
CA PRO A 46 4.26 -10.42 1.97
C PRO A 46 3.11 -11.11 2.71
N MET A 47 2.15 -11.67 1.98
CA MET A 47 1.09 -12.49 2.58
C MET A 47 1.45 -13.97 2.68
N ASP A 48 2.34 -14.44 1.82
CA ASP A 48 2.76 -15.83 1.72
C ASP A 48 4.16 -15.94 1.10
N ASP A 49 4.69 -17.17 1.04
CA ASP A 49 5.98 -17.52 0.43
C ASP A 49 5.79 -18.06 -0.99
N ASN A 50 4.79 -17.55 -1.73
CA ASN A 50 4.47 -17.99 -3.08
C ASN A 50 4.76 -16.92 -4.14
N ARG A 51 5.20 -17.38 -5.30
CA ARG A 51 5.18 -16.64 -6.55
C ARG A 51 3.96 -17.07 -7.36
N TYR A 52 3.31 -16.12 -7.99
CA TYR A 52 2.07 -16.34 -8.73
C TYR A 52 2.27 -16.21 -10.25
N LYS A 53 1.31 -16.73 -11.01
CA LYS A 53 1.13 -16.43 -12.44
C LYS A 53 -0.36 -16.31 -12.72
N TYR A 54 -0.72 -15.48 -13.70
CA TYR A 54 -2.10 -15.39 -14.17
C TYR A 54 -2.26 -16.30 -15.38
N HIS A 55 -3.18 -17.26 -15.30
CA HIS A 55 -3.40 -18.26 -16.35
C HIS A 55 -4.86 -18.69 -16.33
N ASN A 56 -5.49 -18.83 -17.50
CA ASN A 56 -6.92 -19.17 -17.64
C ASN A 56 -7.84 -18.27 -16.80
N SER A 57 -7.58 -16.96 -16.81
CA SER A 57 -8.33 -15.95 -16.05
C SER A 57 -8.30 -16.12 -14.53
N GLU A 58 -7.30 -16.83 -14.00
CA GLU A 58 -7.12 -17.07 -12.57
C GLU A 58 -5.67 -16.87 -12.12
N TRP A 59 -5.51 -16.47 -10.86
CA TRP A 59 -4.21 -16.40 -10.19
C TRP A 59 -3.87 -17.76 -9.60
N VAL A 60 -2.78 -18.37 -10.06
CA VAL A 60 -2.31 -19.67 -9.58
C VAL A 60 -0.87 -19.57 -9.07
N VAL A 61 -0.54 -20.39 -8.07
CA VAL A 61 0.83 -20.50 -7.57
C VAL A 61 1.72 -21.09 -8.68
N SER A 62 2.83 -20.42 -8.96
CA SER A 62 3.81 -20.80 -10.00
C SER A 62 5.13 -21.29 -9.41
N GLY A 63 5.40 -21.00 -8.12
CA GLY A 63 6.60 -21.45 -7.42
C GLY A 63 6.75 -20.79 -6.05
N LYS A 64 7.94 -20.93 -5.47
CA LYS A 64 8.32 -20.28 -4.21
C LYS A 64 8.58 -18.78 -4.43
N ALA A 65 8.31 -17.96 -3.42
CA ALA A 65 8.60 -16.53 -3.47
C ALA A 65 10.11 -16.26 -3.65
N GLU A 66 10.38 -15.14 -4.32
CA GLU A 66 11.71 -14.58 -4.45
C GLU A 66 12.14 -13.93 -3.12
N PRO A 67 13.45 -13.92 -2.79
CA PRO A 67 13.94 -13.26 -1.59
C PRO A 67 13.46 -11.81 -1.50
N LEU A 68 12.92 -11.45 -0.33
CA LEU A 68 12.40 -10.11 -0.09
C LEU A 68 13.54 -9.12 0.12
N MET A 69 13.40 -7.94 -0.47
CA MET A 69 14.25 -6.80 -0.13
C MET A 69 13.92 -6.32 1.29
N PRO A 70 14.86 -5.66 2.00
CA PRO A 70 14.58 -5.10 3.31
C PRO A 70 13.33 -4.21 3.28
N GLY A 71 12.38 -4.52 4.18
CA GLY A 71 11.12 -3.79 4.28
C GLY A 71 11.35 -2.31 4.52
N ARG A 72 10.60 -1.47 3.81
CA ARG A 72 10.65 -0.01 3.96
C ARG A 72 9.36 0.49 4.60
N LEU A 73 9.52 1.41 5.54
CA LEU A 73 8.42 2.14 6.14
C LEU A 73 8.21 3.45 5.37
N TYR A 74 6.97 3.70 4.98
CA TYR A 74 6.54 5.00 4.47
C TYR A 74 5.97 5.81 5.64
N ILE A 75 6.65 6.89 6.04
CA ILE A 75 6.13 7.81 7.06
C ILE A 75 5.21 8.82 6.37
N HIS A 76 4.00 9.02 6.92
CA HIS A 76 3.07 10.03 6.40
C HIS A 76 3.71 11.42 6.53
N PRO A 77 3.69 12.27 5.49
CA PRO A 77 4.41 13.54 5.45
C PRO A 77 4.01 14.54 6.54
N ASP A 78 2.78 14.42 7.05
CA ASP A 78 2.27 15.25 8.14
C ASP A 78 2.74 14.77 9.53
N SER A 79 3.48 13.66 9.61
CA SER A 79 4.01 13.16 10.87
C SER A 79 5.24 13.95 11.35
N PRO A 80 5.40 14.19 12.66
CA PRO A 80 4.42 13.93 13.72
C PRO A 80 3.33 15.02 13.77
N ALA A 81 2.10 14.62 14.08
CA ALA A 81 0.97 15.53 14.30
C ALA A 81 0.17 15.13 15.55
N THR A 82 -0.63 16.05 16.10
CA THR A 82 -1.44 15.76 17.29
C THR A 82 -2.61 14.82 16.97
N GLY A 83 -3.13 14.12 17.98
CA GLY A 83 -4.35 13.31 17.81
C GLY A 83 -5.52 14.11 17.25
N THR A 84 -5.67 15.38 17.67
CA THR A 84 -6.67 16.29 17.10
C THR A 84 -6.51 16.48 15.59
N GLN A 85 -5.27 16.67 15.12
CA GLN A 85 -4.98 16.86 13.70
C GLN A 85 -5.28 15.59 12.89
N TRP A 86 -4.89 14.42 13.40
CA TRP A 86 -5.13 13.14 12.73
C TRP A 86 -6.60 12.74 12.66
N MET A 87 -7.39 13.07 13.68
CA MET A 87 -8.82 12.74 13.74
C MET A 87 -9.70 13.77 13.01
N LYS A 88 -9.16 14.92 12.60
CA LYS A 88 -9.93 16.01 11.96
C LYS A 88 -10.54 15.59 10.62
N GLN A 89 -9.83 14.80 9.83
CA GLN A 89 -10.27 14.31 8.53
C GLN A 89 -9.56 12.99 8.20
N SER A 90 -10.06 12.25 7.23
CA SER A 90 -9.39 11.02 6.81
C SER A 90 -7.97 11.28 6.28
N VAL A 91 -7.04 10.44 6.70
CA VAL A 91 -5.64 10.42 6.29
C VAL A 91 -5.49 9.70 4.95
N THR A 92 -4.60 10.17 4.08
CA THR A 92 -4.43 9.64 2.72
C THR A 92 -2.98 9.40 2.34
N PHE A 93 -2.66 8.18 1.91
CA PHE A 93 -1.31 7.76 1.52
C PHE A 93 -1.06 7.92 0.00
N HIS A 94 -1.68 8.92 -0.64
CA HIS A 94 -1.61 9.15 -2.09
C HIS A 94 -0.20 9.43 -2.65
N LYS A 95 0.76 9.84 -1.80
CA LYS A 95 2.15 10.08 -2.19
C LYS A 95 3.02 8.82 -2.11
N LEU A 96 2.54 7.74 -1.50
CA LEU A 96 3.25 6.46 -1.42
C LEU A 96 3.41 5.88 -2.83
N LYS A 97 4.62 5.42 -3.14
CA LYS A 97 4.97 4.82 -4.42
C LYS A 97 5.60 3.45 -4.24
N LEU A 98 5.26 2.54 -5.16
CA LEU A 98 5.74 1.17 -5.26
C LEU A 98 6.74 1.04 -6.40
N THR A 99 7.85 0.35 -6.19
CA THR A 99 8.90 0.15 -7.19
C THR A 99 9.37 -1.30 -7.24
N ASN A 100 9.85 -1.74 -8.40
CA ASN A 100 10.59 -3.00 -8.57
C ASN A 100 12.12 -2.80 -8.58
N ASN A 101 12.59 -1.57 -8.33
CA ASN A 101 14.01 -1.27 -8.29
C ASN A 101 14.60 -1.59 -6.91
N ALA A 102 15.33 -2.71 -6.80
CA ALA A 102 16.04 -3.11 -5.58
C ALA A 102 17.04 -2.05 -5.06
N MET A 103 17.54 -1.18 -5.95
CA MET A 103 18.52 -0.14 -5.65
C MET A 103 17.87 1.25 -5.54
N ASP A 104 16.56 1.35 -5.31
CA ASP A 104 15.86 2.63 -5.21
C ASP A 104 16.45 3.49 -4.08
N GLN A 105 16.82 4.73 -4.38
CA GLN A 105 17.35 5.69 -3.40
C GLN A 105 16.31 6.74 -2.96
N GLN A 106 15.09 6.69 -3.51
CA GLN A 106 14.04 7.69 -3.28
C GLN A 106 13.16 7.35 -2.08
N GLY A 107 13.41 6.21 -1.41
CA GLY A 107 12.62 5.75 -0.28
C GLY A 107 11.27 5.17 -0.66
N HIS A 108 11.08 4.78 -1.93
CA HIS A 108 9.88 4.07 -2.37
C HIS A 108 9.82 2.67 -1.77
N ILE A 109 8.61 2.11 -1.61
CA ILE A 109 8.45 0.73 -1.14
C ILE A 109 8.83 -0.21 -2.29
N ILE A 110 9.82 -1.07 -2.04
CA ILE A 110 10.31 -2.05 -3.02
C ILE A 110 9.51 -3.33 -2.89
N LEU A 111 8.96 -3.82 -3.99
CA LEU A 111 8.19 -5.06 -4.05
C LEU A 111 8.68 -5.94 -5.21
N ASN A 112 8.65 -7.25 -5.01
CA ASN A 112 8.83 -8.23 -6.08
C ASN A 112 7.52 -8.36 -6.87
N SER A 113 7.62 -8.36 -8.20
CA SER A 113 6.47 -8.60 -9.09
C SER A 113 5.95 -10.02 -8.93
N MET A 114 4.66 -10.25 -9.18
CA MET A 114 3.98 -11.54 -9.11
C MET A 114 3.93 -12.15 -7.70
N HIS A 115 3.93 -11.30 -6.67
CA HIS A 115 3.81 -11.69 -5.27
C HIS A 115 2.64 -10.96 -4.61
N LYS A 116 2.03 -11.59 -3.60
CA LYS A 116 0.87 -11.06 -2.88
C LYS A 116 1.30 -10.32 -1.62
N TYR A 117 0.69 -9.15 -1.40
CA TYR A 117 1.05 -8.26 -0.31
C TYR A 117 -0.16 -7.74 0.47
N GLN A 118 0.08 -7.41 1.74
CA GLN A 118 -0.86 -6.76 2.64
C GLN A 118 -0.29 -5.41 3.10
N PRO A 119 -0.92 -4.29 2.75
CA PRO A 119 -0.65 -3.00 3.39
C PRO A 119 -1.03 -3.02 4.88
N ARG A 120 -0.21 -2.41 5.73
CA ARG A 120 -0.53 -2.20 7.14
C ARG A 120 -0.33 -0.75 7.55
N LEU A 121 -1.33 -0.19 8.22
CA LEU A 121 -1.26 1.12 8.84
C LEU A 121 -0.73 0.96 10.26
N HIS A 122 0.25 1.78 10.62
CA HIS A 122 0.79 1.84 11.96
C HIS A 122 0.57 3.24 12.55
N ILE A 123 0.12 3.27 13.80
CA ILE A 123 -0.04 4.48 14.60
C ILE A 123 0.87 4.33 15.82
N VAL A 124 1.78 5.30 15.98
CA VAL A 124 2.78 5.31 17.07
C VAL A 124 2.67 6.64 17.81
N GLN A 125 2.41 6.60 19.11
CA GLN A 125 2.48 7.80 19.95
C GLN A 125 3.94 8.17 20.16
N ALA A 126 4.38 9.29 19.57
CA ALA A 126 5.78 9.69 19.50
C ALA A 126 5.92 11.19 19.18
N ASN A 127 6.89 11.84 19.81
CA ASN A 127 7.17 13.27 19.58
C ASN A 127 8.02 13.52 18.34
N ASP A 128 8.83 12.55 17.94
CA ASP A 128 9.75 12.61 16.81
C ASP A 128 10.02 11.21 16.22
N VAL A 129 10.52 11.16 14.98
CA VAL A 129 10.76 9.90 14.23
C VAL A 129 11.87 9.05 14.84
N TYR A 130 12.84 9.64 15.54
CA TYR A 130 13.95 8.90 16.15
C TYR A 130 13.51 8.05 17.34
N SER A 131 12.39 8.42 17.95
CA SER A 131 11.76 7.68 19.05
C SER A 131 11.00 6.42 18.60
N LEU A 132 10.75 6.22 17.29
CA LEU A 132 9.96 5.08 16.79
C LEU A 132 10.46 3.72 17.28
N ARG A 133 11.79 3.53 17.35
CA ARG A 133 12.43 2.27 17.77
C ARG A 133 12.15 1.84 19.22
N TRP A 134 11.63 2.75 20.05
CA TRP A 134 11.38 2.51 21.48
C TRP A 134 9.90 2.53 21.84
N ASN A 135 9.02 2.82 20.87
CA ASN A 135 7.59 2.97 21.10
C ASN A 135 6.81 1.74 20.61
N SER A 136 5.64 1.53 21.22
CA SER A 136 4.72 0.47 20.81
C SER A 136 3.93 0.88 19.56
N PHE A 137 3.71 -0.07 18.66
CA PHE A 137 3.00 0.13 17.40
C PHE A 137 1.57 -0.39 17.51
N SER A 138 0.59 0.48 17.28
CA SER A 138 -0.78 0.02 16.99
C SER A 138 -0.87 -0.26 15.49
N THR A 139 -1.03 -1.52 15.11
CA THR A 139 -0.99 -1.97 13.71
C THR A 139 -2.37 -2.42 13.25
N PHE A 140 -2.79 -1.92 12.09
CA PHE A 140 -4.08 -2.19 11.48
C PHE A 140 -3.88 -2.71 10.05
N ALA A 141 -4.45 -3.86 9.74
CA ALA A 141 -4.45 -4.45 8.42
C ALA A 141 -5.90 -4.66 7.96
N PHE A 142 -6.20 -4.23 6.74
CA PHE A 142 -7.51 -4.37 6.13
C PHE A 142 -7.40 -5.40 5.01
N PRO A 143 -7.95 -6.62 5.16
CA PRO A 143 -7.76 -7.72 4.19
C PRO A 143 -8.14 -7.35 2.75
N GLU A 144 -9.17 -6.51 2.58
CA GLU A 144 -9.67 -6.01 1.30
C GLU A 144 -8.64 -5.13 0.55
N THR A 145 -7.60 -4.66 1.24
CA THR A 145 -6.51 -3.87 0.65
C THR A 145 -5.35 -4.72 0.14
N SER A 146 -5.41 -6.05 0.31
CA SER A 146 -4.41 -6.96 -0.26
C SER A 146 -4.40 -6.91 -1.79
N PHE A 147 -3.21 -7.11 -2.37
CA PHE A 147 -3.03 -7.04 -3.82
C PHE A 147 -1.85 -7.90 -4.31
N ILE A 148 -1.81 -8.19 -5.60
CA ILE A 148 -0.63 -8.74 -6.28
C ILE A 148 0.11 -7.61 -7.00
N ALA A 149 1.42 -7.49 -6.74
CA ALA A 149 2.25 -6.51 -7.43
C ALA A 149 2.56 -7.01 -8.85
N VAL A 150 2.40 -6.17 -9.87
CA VAL A 150 2.60 -6.55 -11.27
C VAL A 150 3.33 -5.45 -12.04
N THR A 151 4.04 -5.78 -13.12
CA THR A 151 4.65 -4.77 -14.02
C THR A 151 3.68 -4.31 -15.11
N ALA A 152 2.69 -5.14 -15.44
CA ALA A 152 1.57 -4.86 -16.33
C ALA A 152 0.33 -5.60 -15.80
N TYR A 153 -0.86 -5.03 -16.00
CA TYR A 153 -2.09 -5.68 -15.57
C TYR A 153 -2.27 -7.03 -16.27
N GLN A 154 -2.75 -8.02 -15.52
CA GLN A 154 -2.99 -9.38 -16.01
C GLN A 154 -4.49 -9.61 -16.25
N ASN A 155 -5.34 -9.14 -15.33
CA ASN A 155 -6.79 -9.23 -15.45
C ASN A 155 -7.39 -7.97 -16.09
N GLU A 156 -7.98 -8.11 -17.28
CA GLU A 156 -8.64 -6.99 -17.98
C GLU A 156 -9.78 -6.35 -17.17
N LYS A 157 -10.48 -7.12 -16.33
CA LYS A 157 -11.51 -6.58 -15.43
C LYS A 157 -10.93 -5.58 -14.44
N ILE A 158 -9.70 -5.81 -13.96
CA ILE A 158 -8.98 -4.85 -13.13
C ILE A 158 -8.66 -3.61 -13.95
N THR A 159 -8.11 -3.77 -15.16
CA THR A 159 -7.79 -2.64 -16.05
C THR A 159 -9.01 -1.75 -16.27
N GLN A 160 -10.17 -2.33 -16.62
CA GLN A 160 -11.42 -1.59 -16.81
C GLN A 160 -11.84 -0.86 -15.53
N LEU A 161 -11.84 -1.55 -14.38
CA LEU A 161 -12.20 -0.93 -13.10
C LEU A 161 -11.27 0.23 -12.74
N LYS A 162 -9.97 0.15 -13.09
CA LYS A 162 -9.03 1.28 -12.94
C LYS A 162 -9.39 2.43 -13.89
N ILE A 163 -9.71 2.16 -15.16
CA ILE A 163 -10.10 3.19 -16.15
C ILE A 163 -11.33 3.95 -15.67
N ASP A 164 -12.36 3.23 -15.25
CA ASP A 164 -13.66 3.78 -14.84
C ASP A 164 -13.57 4.64 -13.58
N ASN A 165 -12.67 4.28 -12.65
CA ASN A 165 -12.62 4.90 -11.32
C ASN A 165 -11.44 5.86 -11.11
N ASN A 166 -10.34 5.73 -11.86
CA ASN A 166 -9.19 6.60 -11.70
C ASN A 166 -9.34 7.87 -12.55
N PRO A 167 -9.41 9.08 -11.97
CA PRO A 167 -9.56 10.32 -12.73
C PRO A 167 -8.43 10.54 -13.75
N PHE A 168 -7.24 10.02 -13.48
CA PHE A 168 -6.08 10.13 -14.39
C PHE A 168 -6.14 9.17 -15.58
N ALA A 169 -7.10 8.23 -15.59
CA ALA A 169 -7.34 7.30 -16.69
C ALA A 169 -8.58 7.70 -17.52
N LYS A 170 -9.16 8.89 -17.29
CA LYS A 170 -10.38 9.34 -17.95
C LYS A 170 -10.28 9.35 -19.49
N GLY A 171 -9.10 9.59 -20.05
CA GLY A 171 -8.89 9.59 -21.52
C GLY A 171 -9.03 8.22 -22.19
N PHE A 172 -9.18 7.14 -21.42
CA PHE A 172 -9.45 5.78 -21.93
C PHE A 172 -10.90 5.34 -21.71
N ARG A 173 -11.76 6.23 -21.19
CA ARG A 173 -13.19 5.98 -21.08
C ARG A 173 -13.83 6.30 -22.43
N ASP A 174 -14.76 5.46 -22.85
CA ASP A 174 -15.62 5.73 -24.00
C ASP A 174 -16.42 7.04 -23.84
#